data_AF-A0A3M1ZLH0-F1
#
_entry.id   AF-A0A3M1ZLH0-F1
#
_cell.length_a   1.000
_cell.length_b   1.000
_cell.length_c   1.000
_cell.angle_alpha   90.00
_cell.angle_beta   90.00
_cell.angle_gamma   90.00
#
_symmetry.space_group_name_H-M   'P 1'
#
loop_
_entity.id
_entity.type
_entity.pdbx_description
1 polymer ?
#
loop_
_entity_poly.entity_id
_entity_poly.type
_entity_poly.pdbx_seq_one_letter_code
_entity_poly.pdbx_strand_id
1 'polypeptide(L)'
;MTSLPVLTFHSIAPAERLNAERLAAILSGANRRGRAVGSADLDGTTFGFLVTFDDGFADLWTHGIKVLERLRIPAVVFVIPSRAG
;
A
#
# COMPACT_ATOMS: atom_id res chain seq x y z
N MET A 1 11.88 -13.66 16.62
CA MET A 1 11.54 -12.39 15.95
C MET A 1 10.58 -12.68 14.82
N THR A 2 9.35 -12.18 14.91
CA THR A 2 8.44 -12.15 13.76
C THR A 2 8.83 -10.96 12.90
N SER A 3 9.26 -11.21 11.66
CA SER A 3 9.50 -10.15 10.68
C SER A 3 8.16 -9.63 10.17
N LEU A 4 7.96 -8.31 10.13
CA LEU A 4 6.81 -7.68 9.49
C LEU A 4 7.16 -7.37 8.02
N PRO A 5 6.57 -8.06 7.03
CA PRO A 5 6.79 -7.72 5.63
C PRO A 5 6.23 -6.33 5.31
N VAL A 6 7.00 -5.55 4.57
CA VAL A 6 6.59 -4.24 4.05
C VAL A 6 6.53 -4.32 2.54
N LEU A 7 5.35 -4.05 1.98
CA LEU A 7 5.15 -3.95 0.53
C LEU A 7 5.23 -2.48 0.13
N THR A 8 6.22 -2.14 -0.68
CA THR A 8 6.47 -0.78 -1.13
C THR A 8 6.13 -0.64 -2.61
N PHE A 9 5.36 0.39 -2.91
CA PHE A 9 4.91 0.74 -4.25
C PHE A 9 5.22 2.22 -4.51
N HIS A 10 5.16 2.64 -5.77
CA HIS A 10 5.40 4.02 -6.18
C HIS A 10 4.20 4.45 -7.04
N SER A 11 4.36 4.47 -8.36
CA SER A 11 3.31 4.80 -9.32
C SER A 11 2.35 3.63 -9.59
N ILE A 12 1.07 3.97 -9.77
CA ILE A 12 -0.01 3.04 -10.16
C ILE A 12 -0.81 3.66 -11.32
N ALA A 13 -0.46 3.33 -12.56
CA ALA A 13 -1.17 3.85 -13.73
C ALA A 13 -1.55 2.74 -14.73
N PRO A 14 -2.56 2.94 -15.59
CA PRO A 14 -3.00 1.93 -16.56
C PRO A 14 -1.91 1.45 -17.51
N ALA A 15 -0.99 2.33 -17.91
CA ALA A 15 0.11 2.04 -18.81
C ALA A 15 1.36 1.50 -18.10
N GLU A 16 1.37 1.50 -16.77
CA GLU A 16 2.51 1.07 -15.96
C GLU A 16 2.50 -0.43 -15.71
N ARG A 17 3.68 -0.97 -15.36
CA ARG A 17 3.81 -2.39 -14.97
C ARG A 17 2.90 -2.74 -13.79
N LEU A 18 2.66 -1.78 -12.91
CA LEU A 18 1.73 -1.87 -11.79
C LEU A 18 0.51 -0.98 -12.07
N ASN A 19 -0.60 -1.60 -12.48
CA ASN A 19 -1.90 -0.95 -12.58
C ASN A 19 -2.81 -1.35 -11.42
N ALA A 20 -4.01 -0.76 -11.35
CA ALA A 20 -4.96 -1.00 -10.25
C ALA A 20 -5.40 -2.48 -10.13
N GLU A 21 -5.56 -3.19 -11.25
CA GLU A 21 -5.92 -4.61 -11.23
C GLU A 21 -4.80 -5.45 -10.63
N ARG A 22 -3.56 -5.22 -11.06
CA ARG A 22 -2.39 -5.92 -10.55
C ARG A 22 -2.15 -5.61 -9.08
N LEU A 23 -2.33 -4.35 -8.67
CA LEU A 23 -2.28 -3.96 -7.26
C LEU A 23 -3.32 -4.74 -6.45
N ALA A 24 -4.57 -4.81 -6.93
CA ALA A 24 -5.63 -5.56 -6.26
C ALA A 24 -5.30 -7.06 -6.13
N ALA A 25 -4.71 -7.66 -7.16
CA ALA A 25 -4.31 -9.06 -7.15
C ALA A 25 -3.19 -9.33 -6.12
N ILE A 26 -2.17 -8.48 -6.08
CA ILE A 26 -1.06 -8.57 -5.11
C ILE A 26 -1.60 -8.43 -3.69
N LEU A 27 -2.36 -7.37 -3.43
CA LEU A 27 -2.86 -7.05 -2.09
C LEU A 27 -3.87 -8.09 -1.59
N SER A 28 -4.76 -8.59 -2.45
CA SER A 28 -5.65 -9.70 -2.10
C SER A 28 -4.87 -10.98 -1.80
N GLY A 29 -3.79 -11.24 -2.53
CA GLY A 29 -2.89 -12.36 -2.28
C GLY A 29 -2.18 -12.26 -0.94
N ALA A 30 -1.68 -11.08 -0.59
CA ALA A 30 -1.07 -10.80 0.70
C ALA A 30 -2.09 -10.92 1.85
N ASN A 31 -3.30 -10.39 1.67
CA ASN A 31 -4.34 -10.41 2.70
C ASN A 31 -4.87 -11.82 3.02
N ARG A 32 -4.69 -12.79 2.10
CA ARG A 32 -4.95 -14.22 2.39
C ARG A 32 -3.87 -14.88 3.27
N ARG A 33 -2.68 -14.28 3.36
CA ARG A 33 -1.52 -14.83 4.09
C ARG A 33 -1.29 -14.15 5.44
N GLY A 34 -1.79 -12.93 5.61
CA GLY A 34 -1.72 -12.17 6.85
C GLY A 34 -2.60 -10.93 6.75
N ARG A 35 -2.92 -10.33 7.89
CA ARG A 35 -3.72 -9.10 7.92
C ARG A 35 -2.86 -7.89 7.51
N ALA A 36 -3.41 -6.99 6.71
CA ALA A 36 -2.82 -5.67 6.51
C ALA A 36 -2.93 -4.82 7.79
N VAL A 37 -1.81 -4.24 8.23
CA VAL A 37 -1.74 -3.42 9.46
C VAL A 37 -1.42 -1.97 9.13
N GLY A 38 -1.98 -1.05 9.89
CA GLY A 38 -1.66 0.38 9.81
C GLY A 38 -0.45 0.74 10.67
N SER A 39 0.08 1.95 10.48
CA SER A 39 1.19 2.45 11.32
C SER A 39 0.82 2.53 12.80
N ALA A 40 -0.45 2.81 13.12
CA ALA A 40 -0.96 2.85 14.48
C ALA A 40 -1.03 1.47 15.16
N ASP A 41 -0.99 0.38 14.38
CA ASP A 41 -1.00 -0.98 14.91
C ASP A 41 0.40 -1.47 15.29
N LEU A 42 1.48 -0.72 15.00
CA LEU A 42 2.87 -1.14 15.18
C LEU A 42 3.31 -1.03 16.65
N ASP A 43 3.21 -2.13 17.40
CA ASP A 43 3.59 -2.21 18.83
C ASP A 43 4.78 -3.18 19.09
N GLY A 44 5.36 -3.74 18.03
CA GLY A 44 6.44 -4.72 18.09
C GLY A 44 5.97 -6.17 18.29
N THR A 45 4.68 -6.39 18.51
CA THR A 45 4.04 -7.71 18.65
C THR A 45 3.07 -8.02 17.50
N THR A 46 2.71 -7.01 16.71
CA THR A 46 1.80 -7.09 15.57
C THR A 46 2.25 -8.12 14.52
N PHE A 47 1.34 -9.02 14.15
CA PHE A 47 1.53 -9.97 13.06
C PHE A 47 0.69 -9.56 11.85
N GLY A 48 1.31 -9.45 10.68
CA GLY A 48 0.63 -9.00 9.47
C GLY A 48 1.59 -8.56 8.39
N PHE A 49 1.18 -7.60 7.56
CA PHE A 49 2.03 -6.90 6.60
C PHE A 49 1.65 -5.42 6.51
N LEU A 50 2.62 -4.57 6.18
CA LEU A 50 2.42 -3.14 5.95
C LEU A 50 2.40 -2.84 4.44
N VAL A 51 1.59 -1.86 4.03
CA VAL A 51 1.58 -1.32 2.66
C VAL A 51 2.05 0.12 2.68
N THR A 52 3.00 0.44 1.81
CA THR A 52 3.61 1.77 1.69
C THR A 52 3.64 2.25 0.24
N PHE A 53 3.47 3.56 0.05
CA PHE A 53 3.60 4.24 -1.24
C PHE A 53 4.57 5.40 -1.13
N ASP A 54 5.58 5.43 -2.00
CA ASP A 54 6.59 6.48 -2.04
C ASP A 54 6.25 7.55 -3.10
N ASP A 55 6.97 8.66 -3.03
CA ASP A 55 6.93 9.83 -3.94
C ASP A 55 5.65 10.68 -3.95
N GLY A 56 4.52 10.15 -3.46
CA GLY A 56 3.25 10.87 -3.45
C GLY A 56 2.67 11.11 -4.84
N PHE A 57 2.86 10.17 -5.78
CA PHE A 57 2.29 10.25 -7.12
C PHE A 57 0.76 10.39 -7.08
N ALA A 58 0.21 11.35 -7.83
CA ALA A 58 -1.23 11.59 -7.91
C ALA A 58 -2.04 10.37 -8.39
N ASP A 59 -1.40 9.43 -9.05
CA ASP A 59 -2.02 8.22 -9.58
C ASP A 59 -2.47 7.23 -8.49
N LEU A 60 -1.85 7.26 -7.31
CA LEU A 60 -2.35 6.58 -6.12
C LEU A 60 -3.76 7.09 -5.78
N TRP A 61 -4.02 8.39 -5.88
CA TRP A 61 -5.32 8.98 -5.56
C TRP A 61 -6.37 8.66 -6.62
N THR A 62 -5.99 8.61 -7.89
CA THR A 62 -6.94 8.34 -8.99
C THR A 62 -7.25 6.85 -9.17
N HIS A 63 -6.27 5.98 -8.93
CA HIS A 63 -6.36 4.54 -9.23
C HIS A 63 -6.18 3.65 -7.99
N GLY A 64 -5.20 3.95 -7.15
CA GLY A 64 -4.82 3.08 -6.02
C GLY A 64 -5.78 3.12 -4.83
N ILE A 65 -6.27 4.29 -4.44
CA ILE A 65 -7.14 4.48 -3.26
C ILE A 65 -8.39 3.60 -3.37
N LYS A 66 -9.03 3.53 -4.54
CA LYS A 66 -10.21 2.69 -4.76
C LYS A 66 -9.94 1.20 -4.50
N VAL A 67 -8.72 0.73 -4.77
CA VAL A 67 -8.31 -0.65 -4.47
C VAL A 67 -8.15 -0.83 -2.97
N LEU A 68 -7.47 0.09 -2.30
CA LEU A 68 -7.25 0.07 -0.85
C LEU A 68 -8.58 0.10 -0.08
N GLU A 69 -9.49 0.98 -0.46
CA GLU A 69 -10.83 1.10 0.12
C GLU A 69 -11.65 -0.18 -0.06
N ARG A 70 -11.69 -0.72 -1.29
CA ARG A 70 -12.41 -1.96 -1.60
C ARG A 70 -11.89 -3.14 -0.79
N LEU A 71 -10.58 -3.21 -0.57
CA LEU A 71 -9.94 -4.30 0.18
C LEU A 71 -9.85 -4.01 1.70
N ARG A 72 -10.22 -2.80 2.14
CA ARG A 72 -10.05 -2.30 3.51
C ARG A 72 -8.61 -2.45 4.01
N ILE A 73 -7.65 -2.13 3.15
CA ILE A 73 -6.22 -2.24 3.44
C ILE A 73 -5.69 -0.86 3.86
N PRO A 74 -5.21 -0.70 5.10
CA PRO A 74 -4.49 0.51 5.49
C PRO A 74 -3.17 0.62 4.73
N ALA A 75 -2.74 1.84 4.44
CA ALA A 75 -1.48 2.13 3.81
C ALA A 75 -0.85 3.41 4.38
N VAL A 76 0.48 3.49 4.30
CA VAL A 76 1.24 4.71 4.61
C VAL A 76 1.71 5.33 3.30
N VAL A 77 1.64 6.65 3.19
CA VAL A 77 2.11 7.37 2.00
C VAL A 77 3.22 8.32 2.42
N PHE A 78 4.39 8.17 1.79
CA PHE A 78 5.53 9.07 1.95
C PHE A 78 5.50 10.08 0.81
N VAL A 79 5.16 11.32 1.13
CA VAL A 79 5.07 12.42 0.16
C VAL A 79 6.38 13.19 0.10
N ILE A 80 6.77 13.65 -1.09
CA ILE A 80 7.88 14.59 -1.27
C ILE A 80 7.32 16.02 -1.13
N PRO A 81 7.55 16.74 -0.02
CA PRO A 81 6.85 18.00 0.23
C PRO A 81 7.18 19.08 -0.80
N SER A 82 8.39 19.10 -1.35
CA SER A 82 8.78 20.04 -2.41
C SER A 82 8.11 19.81 -3.76
N ARG A 83 7.36 18.70 -3.91
CA ARG A 83 6.56 18.37 -5.10
C ARG A 83 5.06 18.35 -4.82
N ALA A 84 4.65 18.46 -3.56
CA ALA A 84 3.27 18.72 -3.17
C ALA A 84 3.06 20.23 -3.30
N GLY A 85 2.38 20.64 -4.37
CA GLY A 85 2.11 22.06 -4.65
C GLY A 85 1.38 22.77 -3.53
#